data_AF-A0A534U5N2-F1
#
_entry.id   AF-A0A534U5N2-F1
#
_cell.length_a   1.000
_cell.length_b   1.000
_cell.length_c   1.000
_cell.angle_alpha   90.00
_cell.angle_beta   90.00
_cell.angle_gamma   90.00
#
_symmetry.space_group_name_H-M   'P 1'
#
loop_
_entity.id
_entity.type
_entity.pdbx_description
1 polymer ?
#
loop_
_entity_poly.entity_id
_entity_poly.type
_entity_poly.pdbx_seq_one_letter_code
_entity_poly.pdbx_strand_id
1 'polypeptide(L)'
;MRSFPALLVRAALAVGFLTLQVVVPTWLLFGARPARFGWQMFAAHTRAPAYVVERADGSRTLVDVDDYFAFRRGDLDPAVFDRLPAHLCALEPSVVTVYEQRVPQGAIEAHACR
;
A
#
# COMPACT_ATOMS: atom_id res chain seq x y z
N MET A 1 46.93 9.16 36.67
CA MET A 1 45.63 9.84 36.78
C MET A 1 44.97 9.82 35.41
N ARG A 2 43.96 8.97 35.19
CA ARG A 2 43.19 8.98 33.93
C ARG A 2 42.29 10.21 33.95
N SER A 3 42.48 11.09 32.98
CA SER A 3 41.75 12.35 32.86
C SER A 3 40.24 12.08 32.82
N PHE A 4 39.54 12.39 33.92
CA PHE A 4 38.08 12.36 34.07
C PHE A 4 37.29 12.84 32.82
N PRO A 5 37.68 13.91 32.10
CA PRO A 5 36.96 14.33 30.89
C PRO A 5 36.93 13.27 29.78
N ALA A 6 37.99 12.47 29.63
CA ALA A 6 38.06 11.44 28.58
C ALA A 6 37.09 10.28 28.84
N LEU A 7 36.82 9.96 30.11
CA LEU A 7 35.85 8.93 30.50
C LEU A 7 34.42 9.39 30.23
N LEU A 8 34.10 10.65 30.54
CA LEU A 8 32.78 11.24 30.28
C LEU A 8 32.47 11.31 28.78
N VAL A 9 33.43 11.73 27.96
CA VAL A 9 33.27 11.77 26.50
C VAL A 9 33.02 10.37 25.93
N ARG A 10 33.79 9.37 26.39
CA ARG A 10 33.60 7.97 25.96
C ARG A 10 32.24 7.41 26.37
N ALA A 11 31.81 7.70 27.60
CA ALA A 11 30.50 7.28 28.09
C ALA A 11 29.37 7.94 27.29
N ALA A 12 29.47 9.24 27.00
CA ALA A 12 28.49 9.96 26.20
C ALA A 12 28.38 9.40 24.77
N LEU A 13 29.51 9.08 24.13
CA LEU A 13 29.52 8.46 22.80
C LEU A 13 28.90 7.05 22.82
N ALA A 14 29.22 6.24 23.84
CA ALA A 14 28.67 4.90 23.97
C ALA A 14 27.15 4.94 24.19
N VAL A 15 26.67 5.81 25.08
CA VAL A 15 25.24 6.01 25.33
C VAL A 15 24.55 6.51 24.07
N GLY A 16 25.10 7.53 23.40
CA GLY A 16 24.52 8.06 22.16
C GLY A 16 24.42 7.00 21.06
N PHE A 17 25.44 6.16 20.90
CA PHE A 17 25.42 5.05 19.93
C PHE A 17 24.35 4.01 20.26
N LEU A 18 24.20 3.63 21.54
CA LEU A 18 23.16 2.71 21.99
C LEU A 18 21.76 3.32 21.81
N THR A 19 21.58 4.60 22.14
CA THR A 19 20.32 5.31 21.93
C THR A 19 19.95 5.34 20.45
N LEU A 20 20.88 5.67 19.55
CA LEU A 20 20.62 5.66 18.10
C LEU A 20 20.21 4.27 17.60
N GLN A 21 20.87 3.21 18.08
CA GLN A 21 20.53 1.83 17.72
C GLN A 21 19.13 1.39 18.16
N VAL A 22 18.56 2.00 19.20
CA VAL A 22 17.20 1.69 19.65
C VAL A 22 16.18 2.63 19.01
N VAL A 23 16.44 3.93 19.02
CA VAL A 23 15.50 4.96 18.57
C VAL A 23 15.26 4.86 17.07
N VAL A 24 16.31 4.70 16.25
CA VAL A 24 16.15 4.68 14.79
C VAL A 24 15.29 3.50 14.33
N PRO A 25 15.56 2.24 14.73
CA PRO A 25 14.68 1.13 14.35
C PRO A 25 13.27 1.27 14.91
N THR A 26 13.13 1.73 16.16
CA THR A 26 11.81 1.93 16.79
C THR A 26 10.99 2.96 16.02
N TRP A 27 11.59 4.07 15.60
CA TRP A 27 10.92 5.09 14.78
C TRP A 27 10.53 4.54 13.41
N LEU A 28 11.39 3.75 12.77
CA LEU A 28 11.10 3.08 11.50
C LEU A 28 9.97 2.04 11.60
N LEU A 29 9.59 1.57 12.79
CA LEU A 29 8.41 0.70 12.95
C LEU A 29 7.10 1.42 12.64
N PHE A 30 7.06 2.76 12.77
CA PHE A 30 5.88 3.57 12.49
C PHE A 30 5.79 4.06 11.03
N GLY A 31 6.86 3.85 10.24
CA GLY A 31 6.85 4.13 8.80
C GLY A 31 6.18 3.02 7.99
N ALA A 32 5.77 3.34 6.76
CA ALA A 32 5.33 2.34 5.79
C ALA A 32 6.44 1.30 5.60
N ARG A 33 6.14 0.02 5.81
CA ARG A 33 7.11 -1.07 5.61
C ARG A 33 7.13 -1.46 4.14
N PRO A 34 8.16 -1.10 3.35
CA PRO A 34 8.30 -1.67 2.02
C PRO A 34 8.45 -3.19 2.15
N ALA A 35 7.76 -3.94 1.30
CA ALA A 35 7.86 -5.40 1.26
C ALA A 35 9.34 -5.80 1.14
N ARG A 36 9.87 -6.53 2.12
CA ARG A 36 11.28 -6.94 2.12
C ARG A 36 11.44 -8.19 1.27
N PHE A 37 12.38 -8.14 0.32
CA PHE A 37 12.81 -9.29 -0.48
C PHE A 37 13.33 -10.41 0.44
N GLY A 38 12.53 -11.48 0.56
CA GLY A 38 12.85 -12.72 1.27
C GLY A 38 11.84 -13.78 0.85
N TRP A 39 11.99 -15.03 1.28
CA TRP A 39 11.06 -16.12 0.92
C TRP A 39 9.58 -15.84 1.31
N GLN A 40 9.33 -14.86 2.19
CA GLN A 40 8.02 -14.36 2.57
C GLN A 40 7.39 -13.37 1.57
N MET A 41 8.09 -12.98 0.50
CA MET A 41 7.60 -12.05 -0.53
C MET A 41 6.39 -12.61 -1.29
N PHE A 42 6.21 -13.94 -1.29
CA PHE A 42 5.01 -14.60 -1.81
C PHE A 42 3.79 -14.52 -0.88
N ALA A 43 3.98 -14.17 0.40
CA ALA A 43 2.90 -14.20 1.40
C ALA A 43 2.25 -12.83 1.66
N ALA A 44 2.93 -11.73 1.33
CA ALA A 44 2.46 -10.36 1.60
C ALA A 44 1.86 -9.69 0.36
N HIS A 45 0.96 -10.37 -0.37
CA HIS A 45 0.17 -9.71 -1.40
C HIS A 45 -0.94 -8.90 -0.73
N THR A 46 -0.91 -7.58 -0.88
CA THR A 46 -2.07 -6.75 -0.61
C THR A 46 -3.19 -7.17 -1.55
N ARG A 47 -4.35 -7.54 -1.01
CA ARG A 47 -5.51 -7.90 -1.84
C ARG A 47 -5.92 -6.69 -2.67
N ALA A 48 -6.10 -6.88 -3.98
CA ALA A 48 -6.65 -5.83 -4.83
C ALA A 48 -8.10 -5.52 -4.39
N PRO A 49 -8.57 -4.28 -4.59
CA PRO A 49 -9.98 -3.95 -4.44
C PRO A 49 -10.83 -4.80 -5.40
N ALA A 50 -12.07 -5.08 -5.00
CA ALA A 50 -13.07 -5.65 -5.89
C ALA A 50 -13.79 -4.53 -6.64
N TYR A 51 -14.01 -4.70 -7.93
CA TYR A 51 -14.72 -3.73 -8.77
C TYR A 51 -15.96 -4.38 -9.39
N VAL A 52 -17.08 -3.66 -9.35
CA VAL A 52 -18.32 -4.04 -10.04
C VAL A 52 -18.73 -2.90 -10.95
N VAL A 53 -18.97 -3.18 -12.22
CA VAL A 53 -19.51 -2.20 -13.16
C VAL A 53 -21.01 -2.38 -13.28
N GLU A 54 -21.74 -1.27 -13.26
CA GLU A 54 -23.16 -1.20 -13.55
C GLU A 54 -23.35 -0.48 -14.88
N ARG A 55 -24.11 -1.14 -15.74
CA ARG A 55 -24.32 -0.73 -17.12
C ARG A 55 -25.68 -0.04 -17.27
N ALA A 56 -25.89 0.69 -18.37
CA ALA A 56 -27.12 1.46 -18.59
C ALA A 56 -28.40 0.61 -18.64
N ASP A 57 -28.27 -0.69 -18.92
CA ASP A 57 -29.37 -1.66 -18.89
C ASP A 57 -29.68 -2.21 -17.47
N GLY A 58 -28.95 -1.73 -16.45
CA GLY A 58 -29.05 -2.18 -15.07
C GLY A 58 -28.31 -3.48 -14.77
N SER A 59 -27.62 -4.08 -15.75
CA SER A 59 -26.77 -5.24 -15.52
C SER A 59 -25.56 -4.88 -14.67
N ARG A 60 -25.13 -5.82 -13.83
CA ARG A 60 -23.95 -5.67 -12.97
C ARG A 60 -22.99 -6.82 -13.21
N THR A 61 -21.73 -6.50 -13.48
CA THR A 61 -20.69 -7.52 -13.71
C THR A 61 -19.49 -7.26 -12.80
N LEU A 62 -18.97 -8.34 -12.21
CA LEU A 62 -17.71 -8.30 -11.47
C LEU A 62 -16.56 -8.14 -12.48
N VAL A 63 -15.67 -7.20 -12.21
CA VAL A 63 -14.49 -6.98 -13.02
C VAL A 63 -13.34 -7.80 -12.46
N ASP A 64 -12.72 -8.62 -13.30
CA ASP A 64 -11.44 -9.23 -12.96
C ASP A 64 -10.33 -8.18 -13.12
N VAL A 65 -9.70 -7.84 -12.00
CA VAL A 65 -8.64 -6.82 -11.96
C VAL A 65 -7.37 -7.35 -12.63
N ASP A 66 -7.18 -8.67 -12.68
CA ASP A 66 -6.02 -9.27 -13.32
C ASP A 66 -6.00 -9.07 -14.86
N ASP A 67 -7.15 -8.77 -15.48
CA ASP A 67 -7.23 -8.42 -16.90
C ASP A 67 -6.62 -7.03 -17.21
N TYR A 68 -6.56 -6.14 -16.21
CA TYR A 68 -6.08 -4.76 -16.38
C TYR A 68 -4.67 -4.54 -15.85
N PHE A 69 -4.20 -5.41 -14.96
CA PHE A 69 -2.87 -5.34 -14.37
C PHE A 69 -2.08 -6.60 -14.70
N ALA A 70 -1.29 -6.54 -15.79
CA ALA A 70 -0.41 -7.63 -16.19
C ALA A 70 0.59 -7.95 -15.06
N PHE A 71 0.32 -9.03 -14.33
CA PHE A 71 1.06 -9.46 -13.13
C PHE A 71 1.02 -8.42 -12.01
N ARG A 72 0.04 -8.55 -11.11
CA ARG A 72 0.01 -7.81 -9.83
C ARG A 72 1.23 -8.16 -8.98
N ARG A 73 2.34 -7.45 -9.22
CA ARG A 73 3.53 -7.58 -8.40
C ARG A 73 3.26 -6.99 -7.02
N GLY A 74 3.81 -7.59 -5.97
CA GLY A 74 3.64 -7.12 -4.59
C GLY A 74 4.25 -5.74 -4.31
N ASP A 75 5.00 -5.17 -5.25
CA ASP A 75 5.56 -3.81 -5.20
C ASP A 75 4.72 -2.77 -5.96
N LEU A 76 3.56 -3.14 -6.49
CA LEU A 76 2.64 -2.20 -7.13
C LEU A 76 2.13 -1.20 -6.09
N ASP A 77 2.27 0.09 -6.39
CA ASP A 77 1.72 1.15 -5.53
C ASP A 77 0.19 1.01 -5.45
N PRO A 78 -0.41 0.88 -4.24
CA PRO A 78 -1.86 0.80 -4.07
C PRO A 78 -2.62 1.95 -4.73
N ALA A 79 -2.01 3.13 -4.86
CA ALA A 79 -2.62 4.30 -5.50
C ALA A 79 -2.88 4.09 -7.01
N VAL A 80 -2.30 3.05 -7.63
CA VAL A 80 -2.57 2.75 -9.04
C VAL A 80 -4.00 2.27 -9.26
N PHE A 81 -4.61 1.63 -8.26
CA PHE A 81 -5.99 1.13 -8.32
C PHE A 81 -7.00 2.28 -8.40
N ASP A 82 -6.67 3.46 -7.86
CA ASP A 82 -7.49 4.67 -7.91
C ASP A 82 -7.74 5.16 -9.35
N ARG A 83 -6.92 4.73 -10.31
CA ARG A 83 -7.07 5.09 -11.73
C ARG A 83 -7.99 4.15 -12.50
N LEU A 84 -8.29 2.97 -11.95
CA LEU A 84 -9.07 1.95 -12.65
C LEU A 84 -10.52 2.40 -12.92
N PRO A 85 -11.26 3.04 -11.99
CA PRO A 85 -12.63 3.48 -12.27
C PRO A 85 -12.73 4.40 -13.48
N ALA A 86 -11.86 5.41 -13.57
CA ALA A 86 -11.82 6.33 -14.70
C ALA A 86 -11.47 5.61 -16.02
N HIS A 87 -10.58 4.61 -15.96
CA HIS A 87 -10.23 3.81 -17.11
C HIS A 87 -11.40 2.95 -17.60
N LEU A 88 -12.14 2.30 -16.69
CA LEU A 88 -13.32 1.50 -17.01
C LEU A 88 -14.42 2.35 -17.65
N CYS A 89 -14.68 3.54 -17.09
CA CYS A 89 -15.62 4.50 -17.69
C CYS A 89 -15.21 4.93 -19.11
N ALA A 90 -13.91 5.07 -19.38
CA ALA A 90 -13.42 5.49 -20.69
C ALA A 90 -13.42 4.35 -21.73
N LEU A 91 -13.22 3.11 -21.29
CA LEU A 91 -13.12 1.95 -22.17
C LEU A 91 -14.49 1.48 -22.69
N GLU A 92 -15.52 1.57 -21.85
CA GLU A 92 -16.84 1.02 -22.15
C GLU A 92 -17.96 2.05 -21.92
N PRO A 93 -18.44 2.73 -22.97
CA PRO A 93 -19.44 3.81 -22.86
C PRO A 93 -20.78 3.37 -22.27
N SER A 94 -21.05 2.06 -22.22
CA SER A 94 -22.29 1.54 -21.63
C SER A 94 -22.25 1.50 -20.10
N VAL A 95 -21.08 1.65 -19.48
CA VAL A 95 -20.93 1.67 -18.02
C VAL A 95 -21.38 3.02 -17.49
N VAL A 96 -22.27 3.00 -16.49
CA VAL A 96 -22.84 4.21 -15.86
C VAL A 96 -22.26 4.43 -14.47
N THR A 97 -21.98 3.34 -13.74
CA THR A 97 -21.40 3.42 -12.39
C THR A 97 -20.35 2.33 -12.20
N VAL A 98 -19.24 2.65 -11.56
CA VAL A 98 -18.25 1.68 -11.08
C VAL A 98 -18.27 1.67 -9.55
N TYR A 99 -18.53 0.52 -8.96
CA TYR A 99 -18.43 0.31 -7.52
C TYR A 99 -17.07 -0.29 -7.18
N GLU A 100 -16.39 0.31 -6.21
CA GLU A 100 -15.11 -0.14 -5.67
C GLU A 100 -15.30 -0.60 -4.21
N GLN A 101 -14.74 -1.75 -3.86
CA GLN A 101 -14.70 -2.23 -2.48
C GLN A 101 -13.28 -2.62 -2.09
N ARG A 102 -12.70 -1.91 -1.12
CA ARG A 102 -11.37 -2.24 -0.58
C ARG A 102 -11.48 -3.34 0.49
N VAL A 103 -10.74 -4.43 0.33
CA VAL A 103 -10.73 -5.57 1.27
C VAL A 103 -9.69 -5.30 2.38
N PRO A 104 -9.96 -5.59 3.68
CA PRO A 104 -11.06 -6.41 4.21
C PRO A 104 -12.25 -5.66 4.82
N GLN A 105 -12.21 -4.34 5.02
CA GLN A 105 -13.31 -3.58 5.64
C GLN A 105 -13.59 -2.21 4.99
N GLY A 106 -13.26 -2.03 3.71
CA GLY A 106 -13.53 -0.77 3.00
C GLY A 106 -15.02 -0.54 2.77
N ALA A 107 -15.43 0.72 2.85
CA ALA A 107 -16.74 1.15 2.35
C ALA A 107 -16.82 0.90 0.84
N ILE A 108 -18.04 0.69 0.35
CA ILE A 108 -18.28 0.64 -1.09
C ILE A 108 -18.29 2.09 -1.59
N GLU A 109 -17.34 2.42 -2.45
CA GLU A 109 -17.28 3.72 -3.12
C GLU A 109 -17.91 3.59 -4.50
N ALA A 110 -18.75 4.55 -4.88
CA ALA A 110 -19.41 4.59 -6.17
C ALA A 110 -18.84 5.72 -7.02
N HIS A 111 -18.38 5.38 -8.22
CA HIS A 111 -17.78 6.29 -9.19
C HIS A 111 -18.72 6.39 -10.40
N ALA A 112 -19.37 7.54 -10.59
CA ALA A 112 -20.26 7.75 -11.72
C ALA A 112 -19.47 8.04 -13.00
N CYS A 113 -19.75 7.29 -14.06
CA CYS A 113 -19.27 7.56 -15.41
C CYS A 113 -20.19 8.65 -16.02
N ARG A 114 -19.63 9.83 -16.27
CA ARG A 114 -20.36 10.97 -16.85
C ARG A 114 -20.49 10.85 -18.36
#